data_AF-A0A7Z9I4K0-F1
#
_entry.id   AF-A0A7Z9I4K0-F1
#
_cell.length_a   1.000
_cell.length_b   1.000
_cell.length_c   1.000
_cell.angle_alpha   90.00
_cell.angle_beta   90.00
_cell.angle_gamma   90.00
#
_symmetry.space_group_name_H-M   'P 1'
#
loop_
_entity.id
_entity.type
_entity.pdbx_description
1 polymer ?
#
loop_
_entity_poly.entity_id
_entity_poly.type
_entity_poly.pdbx_seq_one_letter_code
_entity_poly.pdbx_strand_id
1 'polypeptide(L)' 'TKASARYTGGLSVGKFIKTVTYQRMSREANREVAAVTARISRLEGMEAHARTGDERLRKYFPSETFQTTG' A
#
# COMPACT_ATOMS: atom_id res chain seq x y z
N THR A 1 31.27 13.30 16.97
CA THR A 1 31.51 13.81 15.59
C THR A 1 30.30 14.60 15.11
N LYS A 2 30.49 15.78 14.50
CA LYS A 2 29.49 16.68 13.83
C LYS A 2 28.03 16.73 14.38
N ALA A 3 27.78 16.52 15.68
CA ALA A 3 26.45 16.44 16.30
C ALA A 3 25.46 15.41 15.69
N SER A 4 25.95 14.37 15.03
CA SER A 4 25.10 13.38 14.30
C SER A 4 24.21 12.53 15.21
N ALA A 5 24.48 12.49 16.51
CA ALA A 5 23.71 11.75 17.50
C ALA A 5 22.21 12.12 17.54
N ARG A 6 21.82 13.28 16.98
CA ARG A 6 20.41 13.71 16.87
C ARG A 6 19.58 12.85 15.90
N TYR A 7 20.21 12.16 14.95
CA TYR A 7 19.52 11.43 13.88
C TYR A 7 20.22 10.11 13.49
N THR A 8 21.35 9.77 14.12
CA THR A 8 22.03 8.48 13.94
C THR A 8 22.08 7.69 15.24
N GLY A 9 21.66 6.42 15.20
CA GLY A 9 21.93 5.48 16.28
C GLY A 9 23.40 5.05 16.35
N GLY A 10 23.86 4.70 17.56
CA GLY A 10 25.15 4.05 17.80
C GLY A 10 25.30 2.72 17.07
N LEU A 11 26.48 2.09 17.12
CA LEU A 11 26.68 0.76 16.53
C LEU A 11 25.77 -0.26 17.24
N SER A 12 25.06 -1.06 16.45
CA SER A 12 24.17 -2.12 16.93
C SER A 12 24.05 -3.21 15.88
N VAL A 13 23.50 -4.37 16.25
CA VAL A 13 23.18 -5.46 15.31
C VAL A 13 22.28 -4.97 14.18
N GLY A 14 21.39 -4.01 14.46
CA GLY A 14 20.51 -3.38 13.49
C GLY A 14 21.23 -2.78 12.28
N LYS A 15 22.51 -2.41 12.39
CA LYS A 15 23.30 -1.90 11.26
C LYS A 15 23.72 -2.98 10.26
N PHE A 16 23.62 -4.25 10.63
CA PHE A 16 24.02 -5.40 9.79
C PHE A 16 22.81 -6.16 9.22
N ILE A 17 21.58 -5.71 9.52
CA ILE A 17 20.35 -6.31 8.99
C ILE A 17 19.50 -5.27 8.26
N LYS A 18 18.53 -5.73 7.47
CA LYS A 18 17.50 -4.89 6.85
C LYS A 18 16.15 -5.25 7.44
N THR A 19 15.40 -4.24 7.88
CA THR A 19 13.99 -4.40 8.22
C THR A 19 13.17 -4.40 6.94
N VAL A 20 12.58 -5.54 6.59
CA VAL A 20 11.67 -5.68 5.45
C VAL A 20 10.23 -5.62 5.94
N THR A 21 9.35 -5.00 5.17
CA THR A 21 7.90 -5.05 5.41
C THR A 21 7.27 -6.11 4.52
N TYR A 22 6.24 -6.79 5.04
CA TYR A 22 5.45 -7.76 4.31
C TYR A 22 3.97 -7.56 4.65
N GLN A 23 3.11 -7.71 3.64
CA GLN A 23 1.67 -7.60 3.81
C GLN A 23 0.95 -8.69 3.05
N ARG A 24 -0.08 -9.26 3.70
CA ARG A 24 -1.01 -10.22 3.13
C ARG A 24 -2.41 -9.76 3.46
N MET A 25 -3.30 -9.84 2.49
CA MET A 25 -4.69 -9.40 2.62
C MET A 25 -5.64 -10.56 2.33
N SER A 26 -6.70 -10.65 3.13
CA SER A 26 -7.83 -11.53 2.82
C SER A 26 -8.68 -10.92 1.69
N ARG A 27 -9.67 -11.67 1.21
CA ARG A 27 -10.62 -11.13 0.21
C ARG A 27 -11.45 -10.00 0.81
N GLU A 28 -11.90 -10.17 2.04
CA GLU A 28 -12.72 -9.21 2.78
C GLU A 28 -11.95 -7.90 2.99
N ALA A 29 -10.67 -7.97 3.37
CA ALA A 29 -9.82 -6.79 3.46
C ALA A 29 -9.61 -6.10 2.09
N ASN A 30 -9.54 -6.87 1.01
CA ASN A 30 -9.42 -6.33 -0.35
C ASN A 30 -10.64 -5.47 -0.74
N ARG A 31 -11.85 -5.83 -0.27
CA ARG A 31 -13.10 -5.10 -0.57
C ARG A 31 -13.01 -3.61 -0.25
N GLU A 32 -12.43 -3.27 0.90
CA GLU A 32 -12.27 -1.88 1.35
C GLU A 32 -11.02 -1.23 0.74
N VAL A 33 -9.86 -1.90 0.87
CA VAL A 33 -8.57 -1.33 0.49
C VAL A 33 -8.48 -1.07 -1.01
N ALA A 34 -8.96 -2.00 -1.85
CA ALA A 34 -8.83 -1.85 -3.30
C ALA A 34 -9.61 -0.66 -3.87
N ALA A 35 -10.80 -0.36 -3.32
CA ALA A 35 -11.60 0.78 -3.77
C ALA A 35 -10.94 2.11 -3.41
N VAL A 36 -10.38 2.20 -2.19
CA VAL A 36 -9.63 3.37 -1.73
C VAL A 36 -8.34 3.54 -2.52
N THR A 37 -7.54 2.48 -2.69
CA THR A 37 -6.31 2.51 -3.49
C THR A 37 -6.61 2.93 -4.93
N ALA A 38 -7.65 2.39 -5.57
CA ALA A 38 -7.99 2.75 -6.93
C ALA A 38 -8.31 4.23 -7.10
N ARG A 39 -9.08 4.80 -6.17
CA ARG A 39 -9.41 6.23 -6.17
C ARG A 39 -8.18 7.10 -5.95
N ILE A 40 -7.35 6.78 -4.95
CA ILE A 40 -6.10 7.53 -4.70
C ILE A 40 -5.17 7.46 -5.91
N SER A 41 -4.97 6.27 -6.47
CA SER A 41 -4.12 6.09 -7.65
C SER A 41 -4.60 6.91 -8.85
N ARG A 42 -5.92 7.07 -9.05
CA ARG A 42 -6.44 7.95 -10.10
C ARG A 42 -6.18 9.43 -9.83
N LEU A 43 -6.35 9.88 -8.59
CA LEU A 43 -6.03 11.25 -8.19
C LEU A 43 -4.54 11.57 -8.39
N GLU A 44 -3.68 10.58 -8.29
CA GLU A 44 -2.23 10.69 -8.52
C GLU A 44 -1.81 10.45 -9.99
N GLY A 45 -2.76 10.20 -10.90
CA GLY A 45 -2.47 9.93 -12.31
C GLY A 45 -1.88 8.54 -12.60
N MET A 46 -1.96 7.60 -11.66
CA MET A 46 -1.40 6.25 -11.71
C MET A 46 -2.43 5.20 -12.16
N GLU A 47 -2.95 5.30 -13.39
CA GLU A 47 -4.07 4.47 -13.88
C GLU A 47 -3.80 2.94 -13.79
N ALA A 48 -2.57 2.49 -14.05
CA ALA A 48 -2.24 1.06 -13.93
C ALA A 48 -2.38 0.54 -12.48
N HIS A 49 -2.05 1.37 -11.49
CA HIS A 49 -2.24 1.03 -10.08
C HIS A 49 -3.73 0.97 -9.74
N ALA A 50 -4.53 1.87 -10.30
CA ALA A 50 -5.98 1.87 -10.10
C ALA A 50 -6.66 0.62 -10.65
N ARG A 51 -6.33 0.24 -11.90
CA ARG A 51 -6.86 -0.98 -12.56
C ARG A 51 -6.56 -2.25 -11.78
N THR A 52 -5.40 -2.31 -11.14
CA THR A 52 -5.01 -3.43 -10.28
C THR A 52 -6.00 -3.62 -9.11
N GLY A 53 -6.55 -2.53 -8.58
CA GLY A 53 -7.63 -2.54 -7.58
C GLY A 53 -8.97 -2.95 -8.20
N ASP A 54 -9.38 -2.30 -9.29
CA ASP A 54 -10.66 -2.57 -9.97
C ASP A 54 -10.80 -4.05 -10.40
N GLU A 55 -9.72 -4.64 -10.93
CA GLU A 55 -9.73 -6.04 -11.35
C GLU A 55 -9.99 -6.99 -10.19
N ARG A 56 -9.44 -6.71 -9.00
CA ARG A 56 -9.65 -7.54 -7.80
C ARG A 56 -11.06 -7.37 -7.25
N LEU A 57 -11.59 -6.15 -7.25
CA LEU A 57 -12.98 -5.87 -6.87
C LEU A 57 -13.95 -6.63 -7.78
N ARG A 58 -13.78 -6.52 -9.10
CA ARG A 58 -14.59 -7.25 -10.08
C ARG A 58 -14.48 -8.77 -9.92
N LYS A 59 -13.27 -9.27 -9.64
CA LYS A 59 -13.02 -10.71 -9.50
C LYS A 59 -13.66 -11.30 -8.24
N TYR A 60 -13.58 -10.60 -7.11
CA TYR A 60 -13.99 -11.16 -5.82
C TYR A 60 -15.40 -10.74 -5.40
N PHE A 61 -15.90 -9.62 -5.91
CA PHE A 61 -17.18 -9.02 -5.54
C PHE A 61 -17.98 -8.60 -6.79
N PRO A 62 -18.27 -9.52 -7.73
CA PRO A 62 -18.87 -9.19 -9.02
C PRO A 62 -20.29 -8.64 -8.93
N SER A 63 -21.01 -8.90 -7.83
CA SER A 63 -22.37 -8.41 -7.59
C SER A 63 -22.41 -7.07 -6.85
N GLU A 64 -21.27 -6.48 -6.53
CA GLU A 64 -21.16 -5.26 -5.74
C GLU A 64 -20.64 -4.10 -6.59
N THR A 65 -21.07 -2.88 -6.25
CA THR A 65 -20.62 -1.65 -6.90
C THR A 65 -19.75 -0.86 -5.94
N PHE A 66 -18.61 -0.36 -6.43
CA PHE A 66 -17.63 0.38 -5.64
C PHE A 66 -17.36 1.75 -6.28
N GLN A 67 -17.24 2.79 -5.46
CA GLN A 67 -16.76 4.10 -5.91
C GLN A 67 -15.24 4.10 -6.02
N THR A 68 -14.73 3.87 -7.24
CA THR A 68 -13.28 3.82 -7.53
C THR A 68 -12.74 5.06 -8.25
N THR A 69 -13.59 6.08 -8.42
CA THR A 69 -13.24 7.40 -8.96
C THR A 69 -13.62 8.51 -7.97
N GLY A 70 -12.97 9.66 -8.11
CA GLY A 70 -13.32 10.90 -7.40
C GLY A 70 -14.55 11.56 -7.99
#